data_AF-A0A2P8EF86-F1
#
_entry.id   AF-A0A2P8EF86-F1
#
_cell.length_a   1.000
_cell.length_b   1.000
_cell.length_c   1.000
_cell.angle_alpha   90.00
_cell.angle_beta   90.00
_cell.angle_gamma   90.00
#
_symmetry.space_group_name_H-M   'P 1'
#
loop_
_entity.id
_entity.type
_entity.pdbx_description
1 polymer ?
#
loop_
_entity_poly.entity_id
_entity_poly.type
_entity_poly.pdbx_seq_one_letter_code
_entity_poly.pdbx_strand_id
1 'polypeptide(L)'
;MLEPDQDAASLLQRRITAVQEFSDLADKLFQIGDVDWSEAMGRDLRLLAVNAAFRRQLECIRAALILARAGLGHLAVGFIRASLEEVMYLAFLSKLEREDAHKLFQVLAKWDGLRSLNAQRAYVGDEVMHGLWFTDELLAAAEASTGQVRNDLKALGRSYGWGGLLPSGEWVADQAGHRRLYDYLHSASSRSVHFSAGEILRRSWGEPGGQITTNKPEFREHLADFSLHQIVLLFFETWSVLDDTGATGISLNEEIDESEVDAVVHRIAALGQVSLVHAHEWNLTPDGPLPPAH
;
A
#
# COMPACT_ATOMS: atom_id res chain seq x y z
N MET A 1 40.08 24.49 6.36
CA MET A 1 38.88 23.81 6.86
C MET A 1 37.71 24.64 6.39
N LEU A 2 37.15 24.31 5.23
CA LEU A 2 35.90 24.90 4.77
C LEU A 2 34.80 24.24 5.59
N GLU A 3 33.98 25.05 6.26
CA GLU A 3 32.76 24.54 6.89
C GLU A 3 31.92 23.85 5.81
N PRO A 4 31.44 22.60 6.03
CA PRO A 4 30.57 21.96 5.07
C PRO A 4 29.31 22.80 4.93
N ASP A 5 29.02 23.16 3.69
CA ASP A 5 27.89 23.96 3.22
C ASP A 5 26.59 23.58 3.97
N GLN A 6 26.19 24.37 4.95
CA GLN A 6 25.05 24.10 5.83
C GLN A 6 23.69 24.33 5.14
N ASP A 7 23.68 24.78 3.88
CA ASP A 7 22.49 25.20 3.14
C ASP A 7 21.96 24.20 2.10
N ALA A 8 22.64 23.07 1.86
CA ALA A 8 22.12 22.02 1.00
C ALA A 8 21.19 21.07 1.78
N ALA A 9 19.88 21.31 1.71
CA ALA A 9 18.88 20.37 2.24
C ALA A 9 19.16 18.94 1.73
N SER A 10 19.18 17.97 2.65
CA SER A 10 19.41 16.55 2.30
C SER A 10 18.42 16.08 1.23
N LEU A 11 18.77 15.05 0.46
CA LEU A 11 17.87 14.48 -0.56
C LEU A 11 16.51 14.09 0.04
N LEU A 12 16.51 13.52 1.24
CA LEU A 12 15.28 13.22 1.98
C LEU A 12 14.47 14.48 2.30
N GLN A 13 15.11 15.56 2.77
CA GLN A 13 14.40 16.81 3.06
C GLN A 13 13.76 17.40 1.80
N ARG A 14 14.46 17.34 0.66
CA ARG A 14 13.91 17.73 -0.64
C ARG A 14 12.73 16.85 -1.06
N ARG A 15 12.79 15.53 -0.81
CA ARG A 15 11.68 14.59 -1.04
C ARG A 15 10.47 14.93 -0.16
N ILE A 16 10.68 15.16 1.13
CA ILE A 16 9.62 15.54 2.07
C ILE A 16 8.90 16.80 1.58
N THR A 17 9.66 17.81 1.14
CA THR A 17 9.08 19.05 0.58
C THR A 17 8.27 18.77 -0.68
N ALA A 18 8.84 18.06 -1.66
CA ALA A 18 8.14 17.78 -2.92
C ALA A 18 6.87 16.92 -2.73
N VAL A 19 6.92 15.93 -1.83
CA VAL A 19 5.76 15.07 -1.53
C VAL A 19 4.72 15.82 -0.69
N GLN A 20 5.13 16.77 0.16
CA GLN A 20 4.16 17.65 0.84
C GLN A 20 3.43 18.53 -0.17
N GLU A 21 4.13 19.16 -1.09
CA GLU A 21 3.51 19.98 -2.14
C GLU A 21 2.52 19.15 -2.97
N PHE A 22 2.87 17.90 -3.27
CA PHE A 22 1.95 16.95 -3.90
C PHE A 22 0.73 16.65 -3.03
N SER A 23 0.91 16.36 -1.74
CA SER A 23 -0.20 16.13 -0.83
C SER A 23 -1.13 17.36 -0.76
N ASP A 24 -0.57 18.56 -0.67
CA ASP A 24 -1.35 19.80 -0.59
C ASP A 24 -2.11 20.08 -1.89
N LEU A 25 -1.49 19.78 -3.04
CA LEU A 25 -2.15 19.88 -4.34
C LEU A 25 -3.25 18.83 -4.48
N ALA A 26 -2.99 17.58 -4.11
CA ALA A 26 -3.97 16.50 -4.16
C ALA A 26 -5.22 16.83 -3.32
N ASP A 27 -5.04 17.45 -2.15
CA ASP A 27 -6.15 17.88 -1.28
C ASP A 27 -7.04 18.96 -1.91
N LYS A 28 -6.48 19.78 -2.82
CA LYS A 28 -7.24 20.79 -3.57
C LYS A 28 -7.84 20.23 -4.85
N LEU A 29 -7.11 19.33 -5.51
CA LEU A 29 -7.45 18.76 -6.81
C LEU A 29 -8.56 17.71 -6.67
N PHE A 30 -8.52 16.89 -5.62
CA PHE A 30 -9.46 15.79 -5.42
C PHE A 30 -10.45 16.10 -4.31
N GLN A 31 -11.73 16.09 -4.65
CA GLN A 31 -12.81 16.02 -3.67
C GLN A 31 -13.33 14.58 -3.62
N ILE A 32 -13.04 13.88 -2.52
CA ILE A 32 -13.48 12.50 -2.29
C ILE A 32 -14.70 12.52 -1.37
N GLY A 33 -15.88 12.41 -1.98
CA GLY A 33 -17.16 12.25 -1.30
C GLY A 33 -17.45 10.80 -0.92
N ASP A 34 -18.68 10.60 -0.46
CA ASP A 34 -19.24 9.27 -0.21
C ASP A 34 -19.80 8.67 -1.51
N VAL A 35 -19.81 7.33 -1.58
CA VAL A 35 -20.41 6.59 -2.69
C VAL A 35 -21.86 6.26 -2.34
N ASP A 36 -22.78 6.46 -3.30
CA ASP A 36 -24.18 6.07 -3.10
C ASP A 36 -24.31 4.57 -2.88
N TRP A 37 -25.03 4.19 -1.82
CA TRP A 37 -25.21 2.79 -1.43
C TRP A 37 -25.90 1.96 -2.52
N SER A 38 -26.92 2.52 -3.16
CA SER A 38 -27.69 1.80 -4.18
C SER A 38 -26.90 1.58 -5.46
N GLU A 39 -26.04 2.54 -5.81
CA GLU A 39 -25.10 2.40 -6.93
C GLU A 39 -24.01 1.37 -6.62
N ALA A 40 -23.33 1.48 -5.47
CA ALA A 40 -22.25 0.56 -5.11
C ALA A 40 -22.75 -0.88 -4.86
N MET A 41 -23.67 -1.04 -3.91
CA MET A 41 -24.14 -2.37 -3.46
C MET A 41 -25.09 -3.02 -4.46
N GLY A 42 -25.81 -2.22 -5.26
CA GLY A 42 -26.79 -2.72 -6.21
C GLY A 42 -26.24 -2.93 -7.62
N ARG A 43 -25.14 -2.27 -8.01
CA ARG A 43 -24.66 -2.29 -9.41
C ARG A 43 -23.18 -2.57 -9.56
N ASP A 44 -22.31 -1.88 -8.81
CA ASP A 44 -20.87 -1.97 -9.06
C ASP A 44 -20.03 -1.68 -7.81
N LEU A 45 -19.55 -2.74 -7.16
CA LEU A 45 -18.70 -2.63 -5.97
C LEU A 45 -17.30 -2.10 -6.28
N ARG A 46 -16.89 -2.02 -7.55
CA ARG A 46 -15.63 -1.39 -7.95
C ARG A 46 -15.63 0.10 -7.61
N LEU A 47 -16.79 0.76 -7.63
CA LEU A 47 -16.92 2.17 -7.25
C LEU A 47 -16.47 2.40 -5.81
N LEU A 48 -16.91 1.53 -4.90
CA LEU A 48 -16.49 1.55 -3.50
C LEU A 48 -15.00 1.22 -3.35
N ALA A 49 -14.51 0.22 -4.09
CA ALA A 49 -13.11 -0.19 -4.05
C ALA A 49 -12.16 0.96 -4.45
N VAL A 50 -12.50 1.65 -5.54
CA VAL A 50 -11.79 2.83 -6.03
C VAL A 50 -11.79 3.94 -4.97
N ASN A 51 -12.97 4.33 -4.48
CA ASN A 51 -13.10 5.42 -3.51
C ASN A 51 -12.27 5.14 -2.24
N ALA A 52 -12.40 3.93 -1.68
CA ALA A 52 -11.69 3.53 -0.48
C ALA A 52 -10.17 3.49 -0.69
N ALA A 53 -9.70 2.94 -1.83
CA ALA A 53 -8.29 2.88 -2.15
C ALA A 53 -7.69 4.28 -2.33
N PHE A 54 -8.36 5.14 -3.08
CA PHE A 54 -7.90 6.50 -3.35
C PHE A 54 -7.77 7.32 -2.05
N ARG A 55 -8.80 7.25 -1.19
CA ARG A 55 -8.79 7.88 0.14
C ARG A 55 -7.64 7.36 1.00
N ARG A 56 -7.52 6.04 1.11
CA ARG A 56 -6.50 5.40 1.95
C ARG A 56 -5.09 5.70 1.48
N GLN A 57 -4.84 5.78 0.18
CA GLN A 57 -3.51 6.12 -0.34
C GLN A 57 -3.11 7.56 -0.03
N LEU A 58 -4.01 8.53 -0.16
CA LEU A 58 -3.74 9.91 0.28
C LEU A 58 -3.47 9.99 1.79
N GLU A 59 -4.24 9.25 2.59
CA GLU A 59 -3.99 9.13 4.04
C GLU A 59 -2.61 8.51 4.33
N CYS A 60 -2.20 7.48 3.58
CA CYS A 60 -0.88 6.88 3.68
C CYS A 60 0.25 7.88 3.32
N ILE A 61 0.06 8.73 2.30
CA ILE A 61 1.02 9.78 1.94
C ILE A 61 1.18 10.78 3.09
N ARG A 62 0.07 11.29 3.62
CA ARG A 62 0.08 12.22 4.77
C ARG A 62 0.72 11.59 6.01
N ALA A 63 0.40 10.33 6.31
CA ALA A 63 1.01 9.59 7.40
C ALA A 63 2.52 9.40 7.19
N ALA A 64 2.95 9.05 5.98
CA ALA A 64 4.36 8.92 5.63
C ALA A 64 5.13 10.24 5.80
N LEU A 65 4.54 11.38 5.42
CA LEU A 65 5.12 12.71 5.63
C LEU A 65 5.29 13.04 7.11
N ILE A 66 4.28 12.78 7.94
CA ILE A 66 4.34 12.98 9.40
C ILE A 66 5.45 12.11 9.99
N LEU A 67 5.50 10.83 9.64
CA LEU A 67 6.54 9.90 10.10
C LEU A 67 7.93 10.37 9.67
N ALA A 68 8.11 10.79 8.42
CA ALA A 68 9.39 11.25 7.89
C ALA A 68 9.90 12.48 8.66
N ARG A 69 9.04 13.48 8.92
CA ARG A 69 9.38 14.67 9.73
C ARG A 69 9.73 14.33 11.17
N ALA A 70 9.12 13.30 11.73
CA ALA A 70 9.41 12.80 13.07
C ALA A 70 10.66 11.89 13.14
N GLY A 71 11.40 11.72 12.04
CA GLY A 71 12.54 10.80 11.98
C GLY A 71 12.15 9.31 12.01
N LEU A 72 10.87 9.00 11.78
CA LEU A 72 10.27 7.67 11.77
C LEU A 72 9.84 7.21 10.36
N GLY A 73 10.22 7.94 9.30
CA GLY A 73 9.76 7.70 7.92
C GLY A 73 9.99 6.28 7.41
N HIS A 74 11.09 5.62 7.80
CA HIS A 74 11.35 4.20 7.49
C HIS A 74 10.22 3.22 7.85
N LEU A 75 9.30 3.56 8.76
CA LEU A 75 8.13 2.73 9.09
C LEU A 75 7.06 2.77 7.99
N ALA A 76 7.03 3.82 7.17
CA ALA A 76 6.06 3.98 6.08
C ALA A 76 6.26 2.97 4.93
N VAL A 77 7.37 2.23 4.91
CA VAL A 77 7.56 1.07 4.01
C VAL A 77 6.41 0.06 4.15
N GLY A 78 5.77 -0.04 5.34
CA GLY A 78 4.59 -0.87 5.55
C GLY A 78 3.37 -0.47 4.71
N PHE A 79 3.25 0.80 4.31
CA PHE A 79 2.11 1.27 3.51
C PHE A 79 2.21 0.84 2.04
N ILE A 80 3.43 0.70 1.51
CA ILE A 80 3.70 0.32 0.11
C ILE A 80 2.98 -0.97 -0.26
N ARG A 81 2.99 -1.98 0.64
CA ARG A 81 2.38 -3.29 0.35
C ARG A 81 0.90 -3.14 0.05
N ALA A 82 0.21 -2.39 0.89
CA ALA A 82 -1.23 -2.24 0.79
C ALA A 82 -1.62 -1.37 -0.40
N SER A 83 -0.85 -0.32 -0.74
CA SER A 83 -1.07 0.47 -1.96
C SER A 83 -0.80 -0.32 -3.24
N LEU A 84 0.22 -1.17 -3.23
CA LEU A 84 0.52 -2.07 -4.35
C LEU A 84 -0.61 -3.07 -4.61
N GLU A 85 -1.16 -3.67 -3.56
CA GLU A 85 -2.29 -4.58 -3.70
C GLU A 85 -3.52 -3.87 -4.27
N GLU A 86 -3.80 -2.63 -3.87
CA GLU A 86 -4.88 -1.84 -4.47
C GLU A 86 -4.68 -1.61 -5.97
N VAL A 87 -3.50 -1.16 -6.40
CA VAL A 87 -3.18 -0.98 -7.82
C VAL A 87 -3.48 -2.25 -8.61
N MET A 88 -2.97 -3.40 -8.14
CA MET A 88 -3.13 -4.66 -8.86
C MET A 88 -4.57 -5.16 -8.87
N TYR A 89 -5.29 -5.08 -7.75
CA TYR A 89 -6.67 -5.53 -7.68
C TYR A 89 -7.60 -4.62 -8.49
N LEU A 90 -7.42 -3.31 -8.44
CA LEU A 90 -8.21 -2.38 -9.26
C LEU A 90 -7.94 -2.58 -10.75
N ALA A 91 -6.67 -2.70 -11.16
CA ALA A 91 -6.29 -3.00 -12.53
C ALA A 91 -6.76 -4.38 -13.03
N PHE A 92 -6.90 -5.36 -12.14
CA PHE A 92 -7.49 -6.65 -12.47
C PHE A 92 -9.02 -6.55 -12.62
N LEU A 93 -9.69 -5.90 -11.66
CA LEU A 93 -11.15 -5.74 -11.66
C LEU A 93 -11.66 -4.87 -12.81
N SER A 94 -10.85 -3.92 -13.30
CA SER A 94 -11.19 -3.11 -14.47
C SER A 94 -11.23 -3.92 -15.78
N LYS A 95 -10.51 -5.05 -15.84
CA LYS A 95 -10.50 -5.95 -17.01
C LYS A 95 -11.66 -6.94 -17.03
N LEU A 96 -12.44 -7.01 -15.95
CA LEU A 96 -13.59 -7.89 -15.86
C LEU A 96 -14.86 -7.15 -16.29
N GLU A 97 -15.81 -7.90 -16.84
CA GLU A 97 -17.17 -7.42 -17.03
C GLU A 97 -17.76 -6.98 -15.68
N ARG A 98 -18.59 -5.93 -15.71
CA ARG A 98 -19.11 -5.29 -14.48
C ARG A 98 -19.75 -6.27 -13.51
N GLU A 99 -20.61 -7.16 -14.02
CA GLU A 99 -21.33 -8.14 -13.20
C GLU A 99 -20.37 -9.15 -12.54
N ASP A 100 -19.35 -9.56 -13.28
CA ASP A 100 -18.32 -10.49 -12.84
C ASP A 100 -17.42 -9.87 -11.78
N ALA A 101 -16.99 -8.62 -11.97
CA ALA A 101 -16.23 -7.87 -11.00
C ALA A 101 -17.03 -7.64 -9.71
N HIS A 102 -18.30 -7.23 -9.83
CA HIS A 102 -19.20 -7.02 -8.70
C HIS A 102 -19.36 -8.32 -7.89
N LYS A 103 -19.68 -9.43 -8.56
CA LYS A 103 -19.84 -10.74 -7.92
C LYS A 103 -18.55 -11.19 -7.25
N LEU A 104 -17.41 -11.05 -7.92
CA LEU A 104 -16.12 -11.41 -7.36
C LEU A 104 -15.82 -10.62 -6.08
N PHE A 105 -15.97 -9.29 -6.14
CA PHE A 105 -15.74 -8.42 -4.99
C PHE A 105 -16.66 -8.77 -3.82
N GLN A 106 -17.96 -8.99 -4.10
CA GLN A 106 -18.93 -9.36 -3.08
C GLN A 106 -18.56 -10.66 -2.35
N VAL A 107 -18.14 -11.69 -3.10
CA VAL A 107 -17.76 -12.99 -2.52
C VAL A 107 -16.46 -12.87 -1.72
N LEU A 108 -15.47 -12.12 -2.22
CA LEU A 108 -14.22 -11.84 -1.50
C LEU A 108 -14.47 -11.09 -0.18
N ALA A 109 -15.26 -10.01 -0.23
CA ALA A 109 -15.61 -9.21 0.93
C ALA A 109 -16.39 -10.02 1.97
N LYS A 110 -17.37 -10.82 1.53
CA LYS A 110 -18.15 -11.69 2.42
C LYS A 110 -17.25 -12.75 3.07
N TRP A 111 -16.32 -13.34 2.33
CA TRP A 111 -15.37 -14.30 2.88
C TRP A 111 -14.50 -13.67 3.96
N ASP A 112 -13.92 -12.49 3.70
CA ASP A 112 -13.04 -11.85 4.67
C ASP A 112 -13.80 -11.39 5.92
N GLY A 113 -15.00 -10.84 5.77
CA GLY A 113 -15.87 -10.48 6.89
C GLY A 113 -16.24 -11.68 7.76
N LEU A 114 -16.68 -12.80 7.15
CA LEU A 114 -17.02 -14.02 7.89
C LEU A 114 -15.81 -14.62 8.60
N ARG A 115 -14.66 -14.68 7.93
CA ARG A 115 -13.42 -15.20 8.51
C ARG A 115 -12.98 -14.37 9.72
N SER A 116 -13.04 -13.04 9.61
CA SER A 116 -12.67 -12.12 10.69
C SER A 116 -13.65 -12.20 11.86
N LEU A 117 -14.95 -12.24 11.61
CA LEU A 117 -15.98 -12.40 12.64
C LEU A 117 -15.80 -13.71 13.41
N ASN A 118 -15.61 -14.82 12.71
CA ASN A 118 -15.41 -16.13 13.34
C ASN A 118 -14.09 -16.21 14.11
N ALA A 119 -13.02 -15.59 13.60
CA ALA A 119 -11.75 -15.50 14.31
C ALA A 119 -11.88 -14.66 15.59
N GLN A 120 -12.58 -13.53 15.53
CA GLN A 120 -12.87 -12.71 16.71
C GLN A 120 -13.66 -13.52 17.74
N ARG A 121 -14.77 -14.14 17.33
CA ARG A 121 -15.60 -15.01 18.19
C ARG A 121 -14.76 -16.11 18.85
N ALA A 122 -13.89 -16.78 18.09
CA ALA A 122 -13.02 -17.83 18.61
C ALA A 122 -11.99 -17.32 19.64
N TYR A 123 -11.55 -16.05 19.52
CA TYR A 123 -10.59 -15.45 20.43
C TYR A 123 -11.24 -14.90 21.71
N VAL A 124 -12.36 -14.17 21.59
CA VAL A 124 -12.99 -13.49 22.73
C VAL A 124 -14.12 -14.27 23.39
N GLY A 125 -14.71 -15.26 22.70
CA GLY A 125 -15.85 -16.04 23.16
C GLY A 125 -17.21 -15.33 23.05
N ASP A 126 -18.29 -16.10 23.15
CA ASP A 126 -19.66 -15.62 22.87
C ASP A 126 -20.13 -14.54 23.85
N GLU A 127 -19.75 -14.61 25.12
CA GLU A 127 -20.10 -13.60 26.13
C GLU A 127 -19.60 -12.19 25.74
N VAL A 128 -18.34 -12.10 25.30
CA VAL A 128 -17.77 -10.82 24.85
C VAL A 128 -18.42 -10.38 23.53
N MET A 129 -18.71 -11.32 22.62
CA MET A 129 -19.41 -11.00 21.37
C MET A 129 -20.81 -10.42 21.62
N HIS A 130 -21.57 -10.96 22.57
CA HIS A 130 -22.86 -10.39 22.99
C HIS A 130 -22.71 -8.98 23.55
N GLY A 131 -21.67 -8.75 24.37
CA GLY A 131 -21.33 -7.41 24.88
C GLY A 131 -20.99 -6.40 23.78
N LEU A 132 -20.58 -6.88 22.59
CA LEU A 132 -20.32 -6.09 21.39
C LEU A 132 -21.51 -6.04 20.42
N TRP A 133 -22.71 -6.40 20.89
CA TRP A 133 -23.97 -6.37 20.16
C TRP A 133 -24.10 -7.38 18.99
N PHE A 134 -23.26 -8.42 18.94
CA PHE A 134 -23.46 -9.53 18.01
C PHE A 134 -24.49 -10.51 18.59
N THR A 135 -25.59 -10.77 17.88
CA THR A 135 -26.63 -11.71 18.37
C THR A 135 -26.30 -13.16 18.05
N ASP A 136 -26.86 -14.11 18.81
CA ASP A 136 -26.69 -15.55 18.57
C ASP A 136 -27.11 -15.95 17.16
N GLU A 137 -28.21 -15.37 16.66
CA GLU A 137 -28.72 -15.65 15.31
C GLU A 137 -27.73 -15.20 14.23
N LEU A 138 -27.12 -14.03 14.41
CA LEU A 138 -26.13 -13.51 13.47
C LEU A 138 -24.87 -14.38 13.48
N LEU A 139 -24.37 -14.76 14.67
CA LEU A 139 -23.18 -15.61 14.80
C LEU A 139 -23.41 -17.01 14.21
N ALA A 140 -24.58 -17.62 14.47
CA ALA A 140 -24.96 -18.90 13.88
C ALA A 140 -25.11 -18.81 12.34
N ALA A 141 -25.72 -17.72 11.83
CA ALA A 141 -25.86 -17.49 10.41
C ALA A 141 -24.51 -17.28 9.71
N ALA A 142 -23.57 -16.58 10.36
CA ALA A 142 -22.22 -16.37 9.86
C ALA A 142 -21.43 -17.69 9.74
N GLU A 143 -21.50 -18.53 10.78
CA GLU A 143 -20.89 -19.85 10.79
C GLU A 143 -21.47 -20.74 9.68
N ALA A 144 -22.80 -20.81 9.58
CA ALA A 144 -23.49 -21.58 8.54
C ALA A 144 -23.15 -21.09 7.11
N SER A 145 -22.99 -19.77 6.92
CA SER A 145 -22.68 -19.18 5.61
C SER A 145 -21.25 -19.44 5.13
N THR A 146 -20.32 -19.77 6.04
CA THR A 146 -18.90 -19.92 5.73
C THR A 146 -18.65 -21.01 4.69
N GLY A 147 -19.35 -22.15 4.80
CA GLY A 147 -19.24 -23.27 3.86
C GLY A 147 -19.68 -22.90 2.45
N GLN A 148 -20.79 -22.17 2.32
CA GLN A 148 -21.32 -21.72 1.03
C GLN A 148 -20.35 -20.74 0.35
N VAL A 149 -19.92 -19.70 1.07
CA VAL A 149 -19.01 -18.68 0.50
C VAL A 149 -17.67 -19.29 0.08
N ARG A 150 -17.17 -20.27 0.84
CA ARG A 150 -15.97 -21.01 0.46
C ARG A 150 -16.16 -21.79 -0.85
N ASN A 151 -17.34 -22.36 -1.07
CA ASN A 151 -17.65 -23.06 -2.32
C ASN A 151 -17.79 -22.09 -3.49
N ASP A 152 -18.39 -20.93 -3.26
CA ASP A 152 -18.52 -19.87 -4.27
C ASP A 152 -17.12 -19.36 -4.70
N LEU A 153 -16.21 -19.12 -3.75
CA LEU A 153 -14.82 -18.76 -4.05
C LEU A 153 -14.08 -19.84 -4.86
N LYS A 154 -14.24 -21.12 -4.50
CA LYS A 154 -13.65 -22.22 -5.27
C LYS A 154 -14.23 -22.30 -6.68
N ALA A 155 -15.51 -22.00 -6.85
CA ALA A 155 -16.14 -21.98 -8.17
C ALA A 155 -15.57 -20.83 -9.02
N LEU A 156 -15.48 -19.62 -8.45
CA LEU A 156 -14.84 -18.48 -9.11
C LEU A 156 -13.38 -18.78 -9.46
N GLY A 157 -12.62 -19.40 -8.55
CA GLY A 157 -11.23 -19.78 -8.81
C GLY A 157 -11.06 -20.75 -9.95
N ARG A 158 -12.00 -21.68 -10.15
CA ARG A 158 -12.01 -22.53 -11.35
C ARG A 158 -12.35 -21.75 -12.61
N SER A 159 -13.29 -20.81 -12.54
CA SER A 159 -13.69 -19.99 -13.70
C SER A 159 -12.58 -19.08 -14.19
N TYR A 160 -11.84 -18.45 -13.27
CA TYR A 160 -10.74 -17.53 -13.60
C TYR A 160 -9.37 -18.21 -13.66
N GLY A 161 -9.25 -19.45 -13.19
CA GLY A 161 -8.01 -20.22 -13.26
C GLY A 161 -6.98 -19.87 -12.18
N TRP A 162 -7.38 -19.33 -11.03
CA TRP A 162 -6.47 -19.20 -9.88
C TRP A 162 -6.46 -20.47 -9.02
N GLY A 163 -5.29 -20.82 -8.50
CA GLY A 163 -5.14 -21.93 -7.57
C GLY A 163 -5.57 -21.57 -6.15
N GLY A 164 -6.06 -22.56 -5.39
CA GLY A 164 -6.40 -22.38 -3.98
C GLY A 164 -7.78 -21.77 -3.73
N LEU A 165 -7.94 -21.13 -2.57
CA LEU A 165 -9.21 -20.51 -2.17
C LEU A 165 -9.30 -19.05 -2.61
N LEU A 166 -8.19 -18.32 -2.49
CA LEU A 166 -8.04 -16.93 -2.89
C LEU A 166 -6.96 -16.85 -3.97
N PRO A 167 -7.05 -15.89 -4.91
CA PRO A 167 -5.98 -15.66 -5.85
C PRO A 167 -4.71 -15.24 -5.09
N SER A 168 -3.56 -15.74 -5.53
CA SER A 168 -2.27 -15.29 -5.00
C SER A 168 -1.97 -13.88 -5.50
N GLY A 169 -1.20 -13.09 -4.73
CA GLY A 169 -0.78 -11.76 -5.17
C GLY A 169 -0.03 -11.80 -6.51
N GLU A 170 0.80 -12.83 -6.72
CA GLU A 170 1.47 -13.10 -7.99
C GLU A 170 0.48 -13.29 -9.14
N TRP A 171 -0.55 -14.11 -8.95
CA TRP A 171 -1.56 -14.35 -9.98
C TRP A 171 -2.34 -13.07 -10.31
N VAL A 172 -2.73 -12.28 -9.30
CA VAL A 172 -3.41 -10.99 -9.53
C VAL A 172 -2.48 -10.03 -10.27
N ALA A 173 -1.20 -9.97 -9.91
CA ALA A 173 -0.21 -9.15 -10.60
C ALA A 173 -0.05 -9.54 -12.07
N ASP A 174 -0.06 -10.84 -12.39
CA ASP A 174 -0.01 -11.34 -13.76
C ASP A 174 -1.26 -10.91 -14.56
N GLN A 175 -2.46 -11.08 -13.98
CA GLN A 175 -3.70 -10.64 -14.64
C GLN A 175 -3.77 -9.11 -14.80
N ALA A 176 -3.23 -8.37 -13.83
CA ALA A 176 -3.19 -6.92 -13.86
C ALA A 176 -2.12 -6.38 -14.83
N GLY A 177 -1.09 -7.17 -15.17
CA GLY A 177 0.03 -6.73 -16.01
C GLY A 177 1.15 -6.04 -15.21
N HIS A 178 1.15 -6.18 -13.88
CA HIS A 178 2.08 -5.54 -12.95
C HIS A 178 3.07 -6.51 -12.30
N ARG A 179 3.31 -7.69 -12.91
CA ARG A 179 4.19 -8.74 -12.32
C ARG A 179 5.56 -8.21 -11.87
N ARG A 180 6.23 -7.43 -12.71
CA ARG A 180 7.55 -6.87 -12.39
C ARG A 180 7.51 -5.89 -11.22
N LEU A 181 6.49 -5.04 -11.18
CA LEU A 181 6.28 -4.09 -10.09
C LEU A 181 5.98 -4.84 -8.78
N TYR A 182 5.15 -5.88 -8.85
CA TYR A 182 4.85 -6.75 -7.73
C TYR A 182 6.11 -7.42 -7.19
N ASP A 183 6.89 -8.10 -8.02
CA ASP A 183 8.09 -8.81 -7.58
C ASP A 183 9.08 -7.85 -6.90
N TYR A 184 9.25 -6.64 -7.46
CA TYR A 184 10.11 -5.61 -6.88
C TYR A 184 9.60 -5.12 -5.52
N LEU A 185 8.37 -4.60 -5.45
CA LEU A 185 7.85 -3.96 -4.23
C LEU A 185 7.37 -4.96 -3.17
N HIS A 186 6.97 -6.17 -3.54
CA HIS A 186 6.67 -7.23 -2.59
C HIS A 186 7.94 -7.66 -1.84
N SER A 187 9.06 -7.82 -2.54
CA SER A 187 10.34 -8.15 -1.91
C SER A 187 10.79 -7.09 -0.89
N ALA A 188 10.39 -5.84 -1.13
CA ALA A 188 10.64 -4.69 -0.27
C ALA A 188 9.77 -4.64 0.98
N SER A 189 8.46 -4.74 0.78
CA SER A 189 7.46 -4.34 1.77
C SER A 189 6.90 -5.51 2.57
N SER A 190 6.94 -6.74 2.05
CA SER A 190 6.44 -7.92 2.77
C SER A 190 7.16 -8.13 4.10
N ARG A 191 8.44 -7.78 4.15
CA ARG A 191 9.31 -7.92 5.32
C ARG A 191 9.08 -6.84 6.38
N SER A 192 8.44 -5.72 6.05
CA SER A 192 8.15 -4.66 7.02
C SER A 192 6.87 -4.92 7.82
N VAL A 193 6.00 -5.82 7.33
CA VAL A 193 4.71 -6.17 7.96
C VAL A 193 4.70 -7.53 8.64
N HIS A 194 5.77 -8.32 8.47
CA HIS A 194 5.94 -9.64 9.08
C HIS A 194 7.29 -9.75 9.79
N PHE A 195 7.38 -10.63 10.78
CA PHE A 195 8.68 -11.00 11.34
C PHE A 195 9.58 -11.54 10.22
N SER A 196 10.75 -10.94 10.06
CA SER A 196 11.70 -11.29 9.02
C SER A 196 13.11 -11.26 9.61
N ALA A 197 13.73 -12.43 9.72
CA ALA A 197 15.13 -12.54 10.11
C ALA A 197 16.04 -11.75 9.15
N GLY A 198 15.70 -11.73 7.85
CA GLY A 198 16.39 -10.92 6.86
C GLY A 198 16.28 -9.42 7.12
N GLU A 199 15.13 -8.92 7.58
CA GLU A 199 14.95 -7.51 7.95
C GLU A 199 15.74 -7.16 9.21
N ILE A 200 15.76 -8.05 10.20
CA ILE A 200 16.57 -7.87 11.41
C ILE A 200 18.05 -7.75 11.03
N LEU A 201 18.55 -8.63 10.17
CA LEU A 201 19.94 -8.59 9.72
C LEU A 201 20.24 -7.36 8.85
N ARG A 202 19.35 -6.94 7.95
CA ARG A 202 19.54 -5.71 7.14
C ARG A 202 19.55 -4.43 7.99
N ARG A 203 18.85 -4.45 9.13
CA ARG A 203 18.86 -3.34 10.09
C ARG A 203 20.03 -3.40 11.06
N SER A 204 20.79 -4.49 11.09
CA SER A 204 21.88 -4.74 12.04
C SER A 204 23.24 -4.62 11.36
N TRP A 205 24.12 -3.80 11.91
CA TRP A 205 25.37 -3.40 11.29
C TRP A 205 26.53 -3.64 12.24
N GLY A 206 27.50 -4.45 11.83
CA GLY A 206 28.74 -4.60 12.57
C GLY A 206 29.59 -3.34 12.43
N GLU A 207 29.94 -2.71 13.55
CA GLU A 207 30.83 -1.55 13.60
C GLU A 207 32.25 -1.99 14.01
N PRO A 208 33.31 -1.30 13.52
CA PRO A 208 34.67 -1.52 13.99
C PRO A 208 34.74 -1.41 15.52
N GLY A 209 35.12 -2.51 16.19
CA GLY A 209 35.06 -2.63 17.66
C GLY A 209 34.14 -3.73 18.17
N GLY A 210 33.47 -4.47 17.29
CA GLY A 210 32.67 -5.64 17.64
C GLY A 210 31.27 -5.31 18.16
N GLN A 211 30.77 -4.10 17.93
CA GLN A 211 29.42 -3.69 18.28
C GLN A 211 28.46 -3.90 17.10
N ILE A 212 27.19 -4.17 17.39
CA ILE A 212 26.12 -4.24 16.38
C ILE A 212 25.18 -3.05 16.57
N THR A 213 25.09 -2.19 15.57
CA THR A 213 24.17 -1.05 15.52
C THR A 213 22.89 -1.45 14.80
N THR A 214 21.74 -1.29 15.44
CA THR A 214 20.42 -1.60 14.84
C THR A 214 19.64 -0.38 14.38
N ASN A 215 20.21 0.81 14.57
CA ASN A 215 19.54 2.10 14.40
C ASN A 215 20.41 3.09 13.62
N LYS A 216 20.84 2.71 12.42
CA LYS A 216 21.71 3.53 11.56
C LYS A 216 20.89 4.63 10.84
N PRO A 217 21.18 5.94 11.05
CA PRO A 217 20.38 7.03 10.49
C PRO A 217 20.27 6.99 8.96
N GLU A 218 21.38 6.72 8.26
CA GLU A 218 21.44 6.75 6.79
C GLU A 218 20.50 5.70 6.17
N PHE A 219 20.38 4.53 6.80
CA PHE A 219 19.46 3.48 6.36
C PHE A 219 18.00 3.88 6.59
N ARG A 220 17.70 4.53 7.73
CA ARG A 220 16.35 5.02 8.04
C ARG A 220 15.93 6.12 7.09
N GLU A 221 16.85 7.03 6.76
CA GLU A 221 16.61 8.10 5.80
C GLU A 221 16.40 7.54 4.39
N HIS A 222 17.21 6.55 3.98
CA HIS A 222 17.02 5.86 2.70
C HIS A 222 15.65 5.17 2.61
N LEU A 223 15.23 4.43 3.64
CA LEU A 223 13.91 3.79 3.64
C LEU A 223 12.76 4.80 3.69
N ALA A 224 12.95 5.94 4.37
CA ALA A 224 11.98 7.03 4.34
C ALA A 224 11.84 7.61 2.93
N ASP A 225 12.97 7.90 2.26
CA ASP A 225 13.00 8.40 0.88
C ASP A 225 12.35 7.40 -0.09
N PHE A 226 12.68 6.11 0.05
CA PHE A 226 12.08 5.02 -0.71
C PHE A 226 10.57 4.95 -0.53
N SER A 227 10.09 5.02 0.72
CA SER A 227 8.64 4.94 1.00
C SER A 227 7.86 6.12 0.43
N LEU A 228 8.37 7.35 0.60
CA LEU A 228 7.75 8.55 0.05
C LEU A 228 7.69 8.50 -1.47
N HIS A 229 8.77 8.05 -2.11
CA HIS A 229 8.82 7.87 -3.56
C HIS A 229 7.80 6.84 -4.05
N GLN A 230 7.79 5.63 -3.47
CA GLN A 230 6.94 4.54 -3.97
C GLN A 230 5.45 4.76 -3.71
N ILE A 231 5.04 5.32 -2.57
CA ILE A 231 3.62 5.55 -2.27
C ILE A 231 3.03 6.58 -3.25
N VAL A 232 3.78 7.62 -3.60
CA VAL A 232 3.34 8.60 -4.61
C VAL A 232 3.23 7.97 -6.00
N LEU A 233 4.20 7.13 -6.41
CA LEU A 233 4.09 6.41 -7.68
C LEU A 233 2.87 5.47 -7.73
N LEU A 234 2.63 4.71 -6.66
CA LEU A 234 1.46 3.82 -6.57
C LEU A 234 0.14 4.59 -6.58
N PHE A 235 0.12 5.82 -6.06
CA PHE A 235 -1.03 6.70 -6.21
C PHE A 235 -1.29 7.08 -7.66
N PHE A 236 -0.25 7.45 -8.42
CA PHE A 236 -0.40 7.71 -9.86
C PHE A 236 -0.83 6.47 -10.65
N GLU A 237 -0.32 5.28 -10.30
CA GLU A 237 -0.78 4.02 -10.89
C GLU A 237 -2.25 3.72 -10.55
N THR A 238 -2.72 4.10 -9.36
CA THR A 238 -4.13 3.96 -8.97
C THR A 238 -5.00 4.96 -9.71
N TRP A 239 -4.50 6.18 -9.92
CA TRP A 239 -5.21 7.19 -10.70
C TRP A 239 -5.32 6.80 -12.17
N SER A 240 -4.27 6.22 -12.76
CA SER A 240 -4.26 5.85 -14.18
C SER A 240 -5.29 4.77 -14.55
N VAL A 241 -5.77 3.99 -13.56
CA VAL A 241 -6.82 2.97 -13.76
C VAL A 241 -8.25 3.51 -13.55
N LEU A 242 -8.41 4.81 -13.29
CA LEU A 242 -9.72 5.45 -13.13
C LEU A 242 -10.28 5.88 -14.50
N ASP A 243 -11.21 5.09 -15.04
CA ASP A 243 -11.90 5.43 -16.30
C ASP A 243 -13.08 6.41 -16.10
N ASP A 244 -13.74 6.40 -14.93
CA ASP A 244 -14.86 7.30 -14.60
C ASP A 244 -14.80 7.70 -13.12
N THR A 245 -14.44 8.96 -12.85
CA THR A 245 -14.33 9.49 -11.48
C THR A 245 -15.70 9.80 -10.88
N GLY A 246 -16.70 10.19 -11.68
CA GLY A 246 -17.97 10.71 -11.20
C GLY A 246 -18.80 9.70 -10.40
N ALA A 247 -18.92 8.47 -10.90
CA ALA A 247 -19.66 7.40 -10.22
C ALA A 247 -18.93 6.89 -8.96
N THR A 248 -17.63 7.16 -8.82
CA THR A 248 -16.82 6.73 -7.67
C THR A 248 -16.88 7.70 -6.50
N GLY A 249 -17.67 8.78 -6.59
CA GLY A 249 -17.72 9.83 -5.58
C GLY A 249 -16.44 10.66 -5.53
N ILE A 250 -15.60 10.61 -6.57
CA ILE A 250 -14.39 11.41 -6.71
C ILE A 250 -14.66 12.47 -7.78
N SER A 251 -14.48 13.73 -7.45
CA SER A 251 -14.54 14.82 -8.43
C SER A 251 -13.22 15.58 -8.47
N LEU A 252 -12.85 16.02 -9.67
CA LEU A 252 -11.71 16.91 -9.88
C LEU A 252 -12.15 18.36 -9.71
N ASN A 253 -11.33 19.16 -9.04
CA ASN A 253 -11.48 20.59 -9.01
C ASN A 253 -10.89 21.19 -10.30
N GLU A 254 -11.78 21.58 -11.23
CA GLU A 254 -11.42 22.17 -12.53
C GLU A 254 -10.78 23.56 -12.42
N GLU A 255 -10.77 24.19 -11.24
CA GLU A 255 -10.09 25.47 -11.02
C GLU A 255 -8.56 25.31 -10.87
N ILE A 256 -8.07 24.09 -10.66
CA ILE A 256 -6.63 23.81 -10.56
C ILE A 256 -6.03 23.71 -11.95
N ASP A 257 -5.02 24.55 -12.21
CA ASP A 257 -4.32 24.56 -13.49
C ASP A 257 -3.49 23.27 -13.66
N GLU A 258 -3.61 22.65 -14.83
CA GLU A 258 -2.79 21.50 -15.25
C GLU A 258 -1.29 21.81 -15.12
N SER A 259 -0.89 23.07 -15.36
CA SER A 259 0.51 23.50 -15.19
C SER A 259 1.00 23.42 -13.74
N GLU A 260 0.11 23.58 -12.74
CA GLU A 260 0.44 23.42 -11.32
C GLU A 260 0.68 21.94 -11.00
N VAL A 261 -0.15 21.05 -11.55
CA VAL A 261 -0.01 19.59 -11.43
C VAL A 261 1.30 19.13 -12.04
N ASP A 262 1.56 19.53 -13.28
CA ASP A 262 2.79 19.18 -14.01
C ASP A 262 4.04 19.66 -13.27
N ALA A 263 4.01 20.86 -12.69
CA ALA A 263 5.15 21.41 -11.97
C ALA A 263 5.49 20.59 -10.72
N VAL A 264 4.48 20.14 -9.97
CA VAL A 264 4.67 19.28 -8.78
C VAL A 264 5.19 17.90 -9.20
N VAL A 265 4.59 17.29 -10.23
CA VAL A 265 5.02 15.98 -10.77
C VAL A 265 6.47 16.05 -11.25
N HIS A 266 6.85 17.10 -11.98
CA HIS A 266 8.23 17.30 -12.44
C HIS A 266 9.21 17.44 -11.28
N ARG A 267 8.85 18.12 -10.19
CA ARG A 267 9.71 18.22 -9.00
C ARG A 267 9.93 16.87 -8.34
N ILE A 268 8.89 16.04 -8.21
CA ILE A 268 9.03 14.67 -7.68
C ILE A 268 9.92 13.83 -8.61
N ALA A 269 9.70 13.90 -9.93
CA ALA A 269 10.47 13.17 -10.91
C ALA A 269 11.96 13.58 -10.94
N ALA A 270 12.25 14.88 -10.80
CA ALA A 270 13.61 15.42 -10.80
C ALA A 270 14.48 14.94 -9.62
N LEU A 271 13.85 14.45 -8.55
CA LEU A 271 14.55 13.85 -7.42
C LEU A 271 14.98 12.39 -7.68
N GLY A 272 14.63 11.84 -8.85
CA GLY A 272 15.07 10.52 -9.30
C GLY A 272 14.43 9.35 -8.55
N GLN A 273 14.83 8.15 -8.96
CA GLN A 273 14.40 6.90 -8.35
C GLN A 273 15.20 6.61 -7.08
N VAL A 274 14.56 5.90 -6.15
CA VAL A 274 15.20 5.38 -4.94
C VAL A 274 15.29 3.86 -5.05
N SER A 275 16.50 3.32 -4.92
CA SER A 275 16.72 1.87 -4.95
C SER A 275 16.11 1.20 -3.73
N LEU A 276 15.69 -0.06 -3.89
CA LEU A 276 15.24 -0.89 -2.77
C LEU A 276 16.40 -1.31 -1.84
N VAL A 277 17.55 -1.58 -2.44
CA VAL A 277 18.73 -2.06 -1.73
C VAL A 277 19.70 -0.91 -1.62
N HIS A 278 20.18 -0.65 -0.41
CA HIS A 278 21.25 0.29 -0.17
C HIS A 278 22.60 -0.43 -0.28
N ALA A 279 23.59 0.20 -0.92
CA ALA A 279 24.91 -0.40 -1.14
C ALA A 279 25.58 -0.86 0.16
N HIS A 280 25.35 -0.13 1.25
CA HIS A 280 25.89 -0.48 2.55
C HIS A 280 25.46 -1.89 2.99
N GLU A 281 24.27 -2.37 2.62
CA GLU A 281 23.77 -3.69 3.06
C GLU A 281 24.68 -4.85 2.60
N TRP A 282 25.53 -4.56 1.63
CA TRP A 282 26.52 -5.48 1.05
C TRP A 282 27.95 -5.09 1.41
N ASN A 283 28.14 -4.26 2.44
CA ASN A 283 29.41 -3.67 2.83
C ASN A 283 30.10 -2.90 1.69
N LEU A 284 29.34 -2.38 0.72
CA LEU A 284 29.90 -1.60 -0.39
C LEU A 284 29.94 -0.11 -0.03
N THR A 285 31.12 0.49 -0.18
CA THR A 285 31.33 1.94 -0.11
C THR A 285 31.81 2.47 -1.47
N PRO A 286 31.84 3.79 -1.69
CA PRO A 286 32.44 4.37 -2.89
C PRO A 286 33.92 3.96 -3.11
N ASP A 287 34.63 3.59 -2.04
CA ASP A 287 36.04 3.19 -2.06
C ASP A 287 36.23 1.66 -2.20
N GLY A 288 35.14 0.89 -2.29
CA GLY A 288 35.14 -0.57 -2.44
C GLY A 288 34.44 -1.32 -1.30
N PRO A 289 34.45 -2.66 -1.32
CA PRO A 289 33.89 -3.46 -0.24
C PRO A 289 34.70 -3.29 1.05
N LEU A 290 34.04 -3.09 2.19
CA LEU A 290 34.68 -3.16 3.49
C LEU A 290 35.25 -4.58 3.70
N PRO A 291 36.43 -4.71 4.32
CA PRO A 291 36.98 -6.01 4.65
C PRO A 291 36.00 -6.78 5.55
N PRO A 292 35.90 -8.11 5.41
CA PRO A 292 35.03 -8.91 6.25
C PRO A 292 35.39 -8.70 7.72
N ALA A 293 34.39 -8.41 8.55
CA ALA A 293 34.57 -8.36 9.99
C ALA A 293 35.02 -9.76 10.47
N HIS A 294 36.22 -9.83 11.05
CA HIS A 294 36.76 -11.04 11.66
C HIS A 294 36.06 -11.36 12.98
#